data_AF-A0A817RTC4-F1
#
_entry.id   AF-A0A817RTC4-F1
#
_cell.length_a   1.000
_cell.length_b   1.000
_cell.length_c   1.000
_cell.angle_alpha   90.00
_cell.angle_beta   90.00
_cell.angle_gamma   90.00
#
_symmetry.space_group_name_H-M   'P 1'
#
loop_
_entity.id
_entity.type
_entity.pdbx_description
1 polymer ?
#
loop_
_entity_poly.entity_id
_entity_poly.type
_entity_poly.pdbx_seq_one_letter_code
_entity_poly.pdbx_strand_id
1 'polypeptide(L)'
;CVCLAGCSSAYSNTALPSSSFSGATAFGYWDDLYIYSGTSQSVYYGTTGTYPNRNLVFEFYTAHFSQPTLYYHFQIVFYEASPNVVRYLYYQASDGGTSATIGVQSTGSGPSMTYSVNAASVPAGSSTTSTATLILTFNTGTGTYTSSG
;
A
#
# COMPACT_ATOMS: atom_id res chain seq x y z
N CYS A 1 -1.33 5.57 -1.62
CA CYS A 1 -2.35 4.54 -1.96
C CYS A 1 -2.53 4.45 -3.49
N VAL A 2 -3.24 3.44 -4.00
CA VAL A 2 -3.62 3.29 -5.41
C VAL A 2 -5.14 3.22 -5.50
N CYS A 3 -5.78 4.27 -6.02
CA CYS A 3 -7.22 4.33 -6.28
C CYS A 3 -7.50 3.92 -7.73
N LEU A 4 -8.40 2.97 -7.93
CA LEU A 4 -8.82 2.49 -9.25
C LEU A 4 -10.04 3.26 -9.78
N ALA A 5 -10.77 3.91 -8.87
CA ALA A 5 -11.84 4.86 -9.16
C ALA A 5 -12.01 5.80 -7.95
N GLY A 6 -12.47 7.04 -8.16
CA GLY A 6 -12.90 7.91 -7.06
C GLY A 6 -11.78 8.26 -6.06
N CYS A 7 -10.69 8.84 -6.58
CA CYS A 7 -9.51 9.21 -5.80
C CYS A 7 -9.74 10.37 -4.83
N SER A 8 -8.87 10.46 -3.82
CA SER A 8 -8.88 11.49 -2.78
C SER A 8 -7.53 12.20 -2.71
N SER A 9 -7.54 13.45 -2.24
CA SER A 9 -6.33 14.17 -1.81
C SER A 9 -6.18 14.17 -0.29
N ALA A 10 -6.93 13.33 0.43
CA ALA A 10 -6.87 13.24 1.88
C ALA A 10 -5.50 12.72 2.34
N TYR A 11 -4.74 13.58 3.02
CA TYR A 11 -3.45 13.26 3.64
C TYR A 11 -3.62 12.64 5.02
N SER A 12 -4.66 13.04 5.78
CA SER A 12 -5.00 12.40 7.05
C SER A 12 -5.73 11.09 6.83
N ASN A 13 -5.26 10.03 7.50
CA ASN A 13 -5.86 8.71 7.43
C ASN A 13 -6.99 8.52 8.43
N THR A 14 -7.86 7.56 8.14
CA THR A 14 -8.91 7.07 9.05
C THR A 14 -8.99 5.54 8.98
N ALA A 15 -9.75 4.93 9.88
CA ALA A 15 -10.17 3.54 9.71
C ALA A 15 -10.97 3.36 8.40
N LEU A 16 -10.91 2.15 7.83
CA LEU A 16 -11.71 1.78 6.65
C LEU A 16 -13.05 1.16 7.08
N PRO A 17 -14.11 1.28 6.26
CA PRO A 17 -14.15 2.04 5.01
C PRO A 17 -14.12 3.55 5.27
N SER A 18 -13.47 4.29 4.38
CA SER A 18 -13.42 5.75 4.46
C SER A 18 -14.17 6.40 3.31
N SER A 19 -15.11 7.30 3.62
CA SER A 19 -15.87 8.07 2.63
C SER A 19 -15.02 9.06 1.84
N SER A 20 -13.77 9.32 2.26
CA SER A 20 -12.80 10.13 1.52
C SER A 20 -12.46 9.55 0.14
N PHE A 21 -12.64 8.24 -0.05
CA PHE A 21 -12.44 7.55 -1.33
C PHE A 21 -13.76 6.94 -1.80
N SER A 22 -14.28 7.39 -2.94
CA SER A 22 -15.59 6.95 -3.42
C SER A 22 -15.55 5.62 -4.18
N GLY A 23 -14.37 5.16 -4.61
CA GLY A 23 -14.20 3.90 -5.35
C GLY A 23 -13.11 2.98 -4.80
N ALA A 24 -12.88 1.90 -5.55
CA ALA A 24 -12.00 0.82 -5.12
C ALA A 24 -10.57 1.31 -4.93
N THR A 25 -10.01 1.09 -3.75
CA THR A 25 -8.71 1.65 -3.37
C THR A 25 -7.88 0.66 -2.57
N ALA A 26 -6.61 0.57 -2.93
CA ALA A 26 -5.56 -0.19 -2.24
C ALA A 26 -4.69 0.76 -1.42
N PHE A 27 -4.68 0.58 -0.10
CA PHE A 27 -3.93 1.39 0.86
C PHE A 27 -2.71 0.61 1.39
N GLY A 28 -1.54 0.83 0.79
CA GLY A 28 -0.27 0.25 1.28
C GLY A 28 0.26 0.97 2.53
N TYR A 29 0.21 2.30 2.50
CA TYR A 29 0.21 3.21 3.65
C TYR A 29 -0.64 4.42 3.22
N TRP A 30 -1.84 4.55 3.75
CA TRP A 30 -2.57 5.80 3.63
C TRP A 30 -2.16 6.70 4.79
N ASP A 31 -1.43 7.75 4.43
CA ASP A 31 -0.94 8.82 5.28
C ASP A 31 -0.40 9.94 4.35
N ASP A 32 0.22 10.97 4.92
CA ASP A 32 0.85 12.08 4.20
C ASP A 32 2.24 11.69 3.65
N LEU A 33 2.27 10.78 2.67
CA LEU A 33 3.52 10.38 2.00
C LEU A 33 4.03 11.47 1.05
N TYR A 34 5.33 11.72 1.10
CA TYR A 34 5.99 12.81 0.40
C TYR A 34 7.30 12.36 -0.28
N ILE A 35 7.58 12.96 -1.44
CA ILE A 35 8.84 12.80 -2.18
C ILE A 35 9.61 14.11 -2.09
N TYR A 36 10.76 14.09 -1.43
CA TYR A 36 11.63 15.24 -1.26
C TYR A 36 12.53 15.43 -2.49
N SER A 37 12.59 16.68 -2.97
CA SER A 37 13.49 17.08 -4.06
C SER A 37 14.95 16.80 -3.74
N GLY A 38 15.72 16.35 -4.73
CA GLY A 38 17.14 16.02 -4.56
C GLY A 38 17.42 14.68 -3.86
N THR A 39 16.40 13.85 -3.64
CA THR A 39 16.54 12.49 -3.08
C THR A 39 16.27 11.42 -4.15
N SER A 40 16.54 10.14 -3.81
CA SER A 40 16.18 8.99 -4.63
C SER A 40 14.72 8.53 -4.44
N GLN A 41 13.94 9.22 -3.61
CA GLN A 41 12.53 8.91 -3.38
C GLN A 41 11.73 9.03 -4.69
N SER A 42 10.83 8.08 -4.90
CA SER A 42 10.15 7.90 -6.17
C SER A 42 8.91 7.02 -6.03
N VAL A 43 8.02 7.12 -7.02
CA VAL A 43 6.99 6.12 -7.26
C VAL A 43 7.17 5.62 -8.68
N TYR A 44 7.40 4.31 -8.83
CA TYR A 44 7.47 3.65 -10.12
C TYR A 44 6.25 2.77 -10.33
N TYR A 45 5.88 2.56 -11.58
CA TYR A 45 4.92 1.54 -11.93
C TYR A 45 5.31 0.85 -13.23
N GLY A 46 4.91 -0.40 -13.38
CA GLY A 46 5.22 -1.19 -14.56
C GLY A 46 4.42 -2.48 -14.60
N THR A 47 4.36 -3.06 -15.79
CA THR A 47 3.80 -4.41 -15.97
C THR A 47 4.94 -5.40 -16.16
N THR A 48 4.84 -6.55 -15.51
CA THR A 48 5.77 -7.67 -15.66
C THR A 48 5.02 -8.91 -16.13
N GLY A 49 5.75 -9.88 -16.68
CA GLY A 49 5.17 -11.10 -17.25
C GLY A 49 4.61 -10.90 -18.66
N THR A 50 3.85 -11.89 -19.13
CA THR A 50 3.27 -11.92 -20.48
C THR A 50 1.81 -12.33 -20.41
N TYR A 51 1.00 -11.89 -21.38
CA TYR A 51 -0.41 -12.30 -21.47
C TYR A 51 -0.56 -13.83 -21.44
N PRO A 52 -1.55 -14.40 -20.73
CA PRO A 52 -2.57 -13.74 -19.90
C PRO A 52 -2.21 -13.58 -18.41
N ASN A 53 -0.92 -13.68 -18.04
CA ASN A 53 -0.44 -13.73 -16.66
C ASN A 53 0.45 -12.53 -16.31
N ARG A 54 0.02 -11.30 -16.65
CA ARG A 54 0.78 -10.09 -16.30
C ARG A 54 0.48 -9.65 -14.87
N ASN A 55 1.46 -8.97 -14.28
CA ASN A 55 1.30 -8.30 -13.00
C ASN A 55 1.51 -6.80 -13.18
N LEU A 56 0.62 -5.97 -12.63
CA LEU A 56 0.84 -4.53 -12.53
C LEU A 56 1.42 -4.24 -11.15
N VAL A 57 2.63 -3.67 -11.12
CA VAL A 57 3.36 -3.35 -9.90
C VAL A 57 3.45 -1.84 -9.77
N PHE A 58 3.08 -1.33 -8.60
CA PHE A 58 3.44 0.01 -8.14
C PHE A 58 4.47 -0.13 -7.03
N GLU A 59 5.58 0.59 -7.12
CA GLU A 59 6.62 0.63 -6.11
C GLU A 59 6.74 2.04 -5.56
N PHE A 60 6.69 2.15 -4.24
CA PHE A 60 6.80 3.39 -3.51
C PHE A 60 8.09 3.36 -2.71
N TYR A 61 8.95 4.36 -2.92
CA TYR A 61 10.04 4.70 -2.03
C TYR A 61 9.90 6.17 -1.64
N THR A 62 9.30 6.44 -0.50
CA THR A 62 8.91 7.80 -0.08
C THR A 62 9.31 8.06 1.37
N ALA A 63 9.03 9.25 1.89
CA ALA A 63 9.05 9.54 3.31
C ALA A 63 7.70 10.09 3.79
N HIS A 64 7.53 10.33 5.08
CA HIS A 64 6.40 11.09 5.62
C HIS A 64 6.63 12.60 5.46
N PHE A 65 5.56 13.36 5.21
CA PHE A 65 5.60 14.81 5.14
C PHE A 65 6.15 15.44 6.43
N SER A 66 6.98 16.47 6.29
CA SER A 66 7.73 17.10 7.39
C SER A 66 8.67 16.17 8.18
N GLN A 67 8.88 14.92 7.76
CA GLN A 67 9.76 13.94 8.41
C GLN A 67 10.62 13.22 7.36
N PRO A 68 11.63 13.90 6.77
CA PRO A 68 12.37 13.41 5.60
C PRO A 68 13.17 12.12 5.83
N THR A 69 13.37 11.70 7.07
CA THR A 69 14.09 10.47 7.45
C THR A 69 13.16 9.30 7.79
N LEU A 70 11.84 9.52 7.78
CA LEU A 70 10.84 8.49 8.03
C LEU A 70 10.45 7.82 6.72
N TYR A 71 11.25 6.85 6.29
CA TYR A 71 11.15 6.21 4.98
C TYR A 71 10.11 5.09 4.95
N TYR A 72 9.46 4.96 3.79
CA TYR A 72 8.54 3.87 3.46
C TYR A 72 8.94 3.30 2.09
N HIS A 73 9.25 2.00 2.06
CA HIS A 73 9.55 1.25 0.85
C HIS A 73 8.63 0.04 0.77
N PHE A 74 7.72 0.06 -0.20
CA PHE A 74 6.75 -1.00 -0.38
C PHE A 74 6.26 -1.08 -1.82
N GLN A 75 5.67 -2.21 -2.18
CA GLN A 75 5.01 -2.44 -3.46
C GLN A 75 3.54 -2.78 -3.27
N ILE A 76 2.73 -2.41 -4.26
CA ILE A 76 1.36 -2.86 -4.45
C ILE A 76 1.27 -3.58 -5.79
N VAL A 77 0.82 -4.83 -5.78
CA VAL A 77 0.79 -5.70 -6.95
C VAL A 77 -0.63 -6.18 -7.22
N PHE A 78 -1.07 -5.99 -8.47
CA PHE A 78 -2.32 -6.52 -9.02
C PHE A 78 -1.98 -7.62 -10.04
N TYR A 79 -2.80 -8.67 -10.09
CA TYR A 79 -2.55 -9.86 -10.89
C TYR A 79 -3.64 -10.04 -11.96
N GLU A 80 -3.26 -10.09 -13.24
CA GLU A 80 -4.21 -10.31 -14.34
C GLU A 80 -4.92 -11.68 -14.23
N ALA A 81 -4.18 -12.72 -13.86
CA ALA A 81 -4.71 -14.07 -13.66
C ALA A 81 -5.52 -14.24 -12.35
N SER A 82 -5.54 -13.23 -11.47
CA SER A 82 -6.23 -13.26 -10.19
C SER A 82 -6.76 -11.87 -9.83
N PRO A 83 -7.79 -11.38 -10.53
CA PRO A 83 -8.24 -9.98 -10.47
C PRO A 83 -8.81 -9.56 -9.10
N ASN A 84 -9.20 -10.52 -8.25
CA ASN A 84 -9.68 -10.26 -6.89
C ASN A 84 -8.55 -10.21 -5.85
N VAL A 85 -7.29 -10.33 -6.27
CA VAL A 85 -6.14 -10.39 -5.36
C VAL A 85 -5.29 -9.14 -5.52
N VAL A 86 -4.99 -8.51 -4.37
CA VAL A 86 -3.99 -7.45 -4.26
C VAL A 86 -2.93 -7.90 -3.26
N ARG A 87 -1.66 -7.80 -3.63
CA ARG A 87 -0.54 -8.14 -2.74
C ARG A 87 0.29 -6.91 -2.42
N TYR A 88 0.62 -6.73 -1.15
CA TYR A 88 1.59 -5.74 -0.71
C TYR A 88 2.88 -6.44 -0.30
N LEU A 89 4.01 -5.87 -0.67
CA LEU A 89 5.33 -6.30 -0.23
C LEU A 89 5.98 -5.11 0.48
N TYR A 90 6.34 -5.28 1.75
CA TYR A 90 6.98 -4.23 2.55
C TYR A 90 8.46 -4.54 2.70
N TYR A 91 9.32 -3.57 2.38
CA TYR A 91 10.78 -3.70 2.47
C TYR A 91 11.35 -2.82 3.59
N GLN A 92 10.74 -1.65 3.81
CA GLN A 92 11.12 -0.71 4.87
C GLN A 92 9.92 0.10 5.34
N ALA A 93 9.82 0.28 6.66
CA ALA A 93 8.99 1.28 7.28
C ALA A 93 9.70 1.77 8.55
N SER A 94 10.21 3.01 8.55
CA SER A 94 11.04 3.52 9.65
C SER A 94 10.35 3.50 11.01
N ASP A 95 9.02 3.64 11.05
CA ASP A 95 8.20 3.59 12.26
C ASP A 95 7.25 2.37 12.29
N GLY A 96 7.31 1.48 11.31
CA GLY A 96 6.35 0.38 11.20
C GLY A 96 4.92 0.79 10.82
N GLY A 97 4.69 2.03 10.37
CA GLY A 97 3.38 2.53 9.95
C GLY A 97 2.51 3.08 11.08
N THR A 98 3.10 3.66 12.12
CA THR A 98 2.41 4.07 13.36
C THR A 98 1.29 5.08 13.19
N SER A 99 1.28 5.84 12.10
CA SER A 99 0.27 6.85 11.78
C SER A 99 -0.57 6.50 10.56
N ALA A 100 -0.36 5.34 9.94
CA ALA A 100 -0.94 5.03 8.65
C ALA A 100 -2.10 4.03 8.72
N THR A 101 -2.95 4.04 7.69
CA THR A 101 -3.94 2.99 7.44
C THR A 101 -3.48 2.05 6.33
N ILE A 102 -3.55 0.74 6.58
CA ILE A 102 -3.22 -0.32 5.64
C ILE A 102 -4.43 -1.21 5.40
N GLY A 103 -4.81 -1.41 4.14
CA GLY A 103 -5.94 -2.25 3.78
C GLY A 103 -6.41 -2.07 2.35
N VAL A 104 -7.63 -2.51 2.07
CA VAL A 104 -8.34 -2.31 0.80
C VAL A 104 -9.80 -1.97 1.08
N GLN A 105 -10.41 -1.16 0.21
CA GLN A 105 -11.87 -0.93 0.23
C GLN A 105 -12.44 -0.95 -1.18
N SER A 106 -13.72 -1.32 -1.32
CA SER A 106 -14.45 -1.27 -2.59
C SER A 106 -15.07 0.11 -2.86
N THR A 107 -15.66 0.73 -1.84
CA THR A 107 -16.28 2.07 -1.91
C THR A 107 -16.11 2.78 -0.57
N GLY A 108 -16.56 4.04 -0.51
CA GLY A 108 -16.56 4.83 0.73
C GLY A 108 -17.41 4.28 1.87
N SER A 109 -18.30 3.32 1.57
CA SER A 109 -19.12 2.59 2.55
C SER A 109 -18.77 1.10 2.64
N GLY A 110 -17.67 0.68 1.99
CA GLY A 110 -17.21 -0.71 1.98
C GLY A 110 -17.78 -1.57 0.82
N PRO A 111 -17.60 -2.90 0.88
CA PRO A 111 -16.85 -3.65 1.91
C PRO A 111 -15.37 -3.24 1.96
N SER A 112 -14.72 -3.51 3.09
CA SER A 112 -13.29 -3.22 3.31
C SER A 112 -12.61 -4.31 4.12
N MET A 113 -11.30 -4.43 3.97
CA MET A 113 -10.43 -5.24 4.81
C MET A 113 -9.30 -4.36 5.31
N THR A 114 -9.12 -4.33 6.62
CA THR A 114 -8.12 -3.51 7.30
C THR A 114 -7.11 -4.41 7.97
N TYR A 115 -5.83 -4.17 7.68
CA TYR A 115 -4.73 -4.83 8.38
C TYR A 115 -4.25 -4.00 9.58
N SER A 116 -4.07 -2.69 9.39
CA SER A 116 -3.57 -1.80 10.43
C SER A 116 -4.15 -0.39 10.30
N VAL A 117 -4.33 0.27 11.44
CA VAL A 117 -4.69 1.70 11.56
C VAL A 117 -3.92 2.24 12.75
N ASN A 118 -3.09 3.26 12.52
CA ASN A 118 -2.36 3.98 13.56
C ASN A 118 -1.60 3.04 14.54
N ALA A 119 -0.90 2.05 14.00
CA ALA A 119 -0.17 1.06 14.80
C ALA A 119 1.13 0.63 14.11
N ALA A 120 2.18 0.43 14.90
CA ALA A 120 3.45 -0.17 14.44
C ALA A 120 3.25 -1.66 14.11
N SER A 121 2.72 -1.96 12.92
CA SER A 121 2.36 -3.33 12.51
C SER A 121 3.29 -3.93 11.47
N VAL A 122 4.10 -3.11 10.79
CA VAL A 122 5.05 -3.59 9.79
C VAL A 122 6.44 -3.73 10.41
N PRO A 123 7.09 -4.92 10.33
CA PRO A 123 8.44 -5.11 10.86
C PRO A 123 9.45 -4.15 10.23
N ALA A 124 10.43 -3.73 11.04
CA ALA A 124 11.55 -2.94 10.56
C ALA A 124 12.28 -3.67 9.41
N GLY A 125 12.74 -2.90 8.43
CA GLY A 125 13.45 -3.41 7.28
C GLY A 125 14.44 -2.39 6.73
N SER A 126 14.95 -2.63 5.52
CA SER A 126 15.96 -1.78 4.87
C SER A 126 15.63 -1.60 3.40
N SER A 127 15.82 -0.39 2.87
CA SER A 127 15.69 -0.13 1.42
C SER A 127 16.74 -0.86 0.57
N THR A 128 17.76 -1.46 1.19
CA THR A 128 18.82 -2.21 0.51
C THR A 128 18.51 -3.70 0.37
N THR A 129 17.47 -4.22 1.02
CA THR A 129 17.12 -5.64 0.97
C THR A 129 16.07 -5.92 -0.10
N SER A 130 16.33 -6.90 -0.96
CA SER A 130 15.35 -7.37 -1.96
C SER A 130 14.27 -8.29 -1.39
N THR A 131 14.37 -8.66 -0.10
CA THR A 131 13.42 -9.51 0.59
C THR A 131 12.43 -8.66 1.36
N ALA A 132 11.13 -8.87 1.11
CA ALA A 132 10.08 -8.22 1.88
C ALA A 132 10.08 -8.75 3.32
N THR A 133 9.97 -7.85 4.30
CA THR A 133 9.82 -8.18 5.73
C THR A 133 8.39 -8.55 6.10
N LEU A 134 7.43 -8.12 5.29
CA LEU A 134 6.03 -8.46 5.39
C LEU A 134 5.41 -8.54 4.01
N ILE A 135 4.63 -9.58 3.78
CA ILE A 135 3.78 -9.75 2.61
C ILE A 135 2.34 -9.82 3.11
N LEU A 136 1.50 -8.95 2.57
CA LEU A 136 0.05 -8.99 2.78
C LEU A 136 -0.63 -9.39 1.49
N THR A 137 -1.54 -10.36 1.54
CA THR A 137 -2.37 -10.72 0.39
C THR A 137 -3.84 -10.56 0.78
N PHE A 138 -4.53 -9.62 0.12
CA PHE A 138 -5.96 -9.39 0.25
C PHE A 138 -6.71 -10.08 -0.89
N ASN A 139 -7.72 -10.89 -0.56
CA ASN A 139 -8.62 -11.49 -1.53
C ASN A 139 -10.02 -10.86 -1.36
N THR A 140 -10.36 -9.95 -2.27
CA THR A 140 -11.64 -9.22 -2.24
C THR A 140 -12.83 -10.09 -2.64
N GLY A 141 -12.59 -11.22 -3.30
CA GLY A 141 -13.63 -12.19 -3.66
C GLY A 141 -14.09 -13.02 -2.45
N THR A 142 -13.21 -13.25 -1.47
CA THR A 142 -13.53 -14.00 -0.24
C THR A 142 -13.68 -13.10 0.98
N GLY A 143 -13.25 -11.83 0.92
CA GLY A 143 -13.24 -10.93 2.08
C GLY A 143 -12.22 -11.34 3.15
N THR A 144 -11.13 -11.99 2.75
CA THR A 144 -10.08 -12.45 3.65
C THR A 144 -8.72 -11.87 3.29
N TYR A 145 -7.83 -11.78 4.26
CA TYR A 145 -6.43 -11.45 4.04
C TYR A 145 -5.51 -12.40 4.81
N THR A 146 -4.25 -12.47 4.37
CA THR A 146 -3.19 -13.24 5.02
C THR A 146 -1.94 -12.37 5.16
N SER A 147 -1.12 -12.66 6.17
CA SER A 147 0.18 -12.04 6.39
C SER A 147 1.26 -13.10 6.54
N SER A 148 2.42 -12.89 5.92
CA SER A 148 3.62 -13.71 6.08
C SER A 148 4.87 -12.84 6.12
N GLY A 149 5.94 -13.29 6.79
CA GLY A 149 7.26 -12.66 6.80
C GLY A 149 8.34 -13.66 6.43
#